data_AF-A0A9E5YDZ1-F1
#
_entry.id   AF-A0A9E5YDZ1-F1
#
_cell.length_a   1.000
_cell.length_b   1.000
_cell.length_c   1.000
_cell.angle_alpha   90.00
_cell.angle_beta   90.00
_cell.angle_gamma   90.00
#
_symmetry.space_group_name_H-M   'P 1'
#
loop_
_entity.id
_entity.type
_entity.pdbx_description
1 polymer ?
#
loop_
_entity_poly.entity_id
_entity_poly.type
_entity_poly.pdbx_seq_one_letter_code
_entity_poly.pdbx_strand_id
1 'polypeptide(L)'
;MAVVNLEVKGANINILRHGMPYIIRDIPLETMSEEKSLEPIFEKLLLEMKLSFDFYEKQFPSESIDKMIIYSSLPLGNWHEIVAKELQLAVEIGDPFRGIKIKEDVVPSGLAICFGLALRGITDPYIDLNLYKEQFLVHKRKEIFLKVLFSEASVAVLLLIIIKLLCMRGMAPLTNELNRTLSERPKKGVSVKSDKSIEELGRIKNEMDSKKVLMENIVSNKTNFTSRLEDLAKFVPDNIWLTELSFEELLDRKDVSKVRRKLSIKGYCLIEKNLNETDVINNFLIKLKKANDINKGMKKVDIVSVERKEEIEKGRVASFEILFTGP
;
A
#
# COMPACT_ATOMS: atom_id res chain seq x y z
N MET A 1 -26.97 28.24 19.26
CA MET A 1 -27.58 28.81 18.03
C MET A 1 -27.89 27.68 17.08
N ALA A 2 -29.00 27.74 16.34
CA ALA A 2 -29.34 26.77 15.30
C ALA A 2 -29.28 27.41 13.91
N VAL A 3 -28.84 26.67 12.91
CA VAL A 3 -28.81 27.08 11.50
C VAL A 3 -29.51 25.99 10.69
N VAL A 4 -30.50 26.40 9.91
CA VAL A 4 -31.32 25.49 9.10
C VAL A 4 -31.13 25.90 7.65
N ASN A 5 -30.70 24.96 6.80
CA ASN A 5 -30.61 25.17 5.36
C ASN A 5 -31.69 24.34 4.65
N LEU A 6 -32.51 24.98 3.83
CA LEU A 6 -33.62 24.37 3.09
C LEU A 6 -33.34 24.38 1.60
N GLU A 7 -33.31 23.18 1.03
CA GLU A 7 -33.06 22.93 -0.39
C GLU A 7 -34.25 22.18 -1.01
N VAL A 8 -34.26 22.09 -2.34
CA VAL A 8 -35.35 21.43 -3.09
C VAL A 8 -35.52 19.94 -2.72
N LYS A 9 -34.43 19.26 -2.36
CA LYS A 9 -34.40 17.80 -2.13
C LYS A 9 -34.15 17.42 -0.67
N GLY A 10 -33.91 18.41 0.20
CA GLY A 10 -33.43 18.14 1.54
C GLY A 10 -33.42 19.37 2.42
N ALA A 11 -33.40 19.12 3.72
CA ALA A 11 -33.15 20.12 4.73
C ALA A 11 -31.97 19.67 5.59
N ASN A 12 -31.14 20.62 5.99
CA ASN A 12 -30.00 20.36 6.88
C ASN A 12 -30.13 21.23 8.12
N ILE A 13 -30.15 20.60 9.29
CA ILE A 13 -30.23 21.27 10.60
C ILE A 13 -28.85 21.17 11.25
N ASN A 14 -28.24 22.31 11.55
CA ASN A 14 -27.01 22.42 12.31
C ASN A 14 -27.28 23.11 13.65
N ILE A 15 -26.95 22.47 14.76
CA ILE A 15 -26.91 23.12 16.06
C ILE A 15 -25.46 23.45 16.38
N LEU A 16 -25.19 24.74 16.57
CA LEU A 16 -23.86 25.29 16.80
C LEU A 16 -23.68 25.60 18.29
N ARG A 17 -22.56 25.11 18.85
CA ARG A 17 -22.10 25.39 20.21
C ARG A 17 -20.74 26.08 20.14
N HIS A 18 -20.65 27.31 20.66
CA HIS A 18 -19.44 28.15 20.55
C HIS A 18 -18.91 28.30 19.11
N GLY A 19 -19.81 28.42 18.13
CA GLY A 19 -19.45 28.53 16.70
C GLY A 19 -19.05 27.22 16.02
N MET A 20 -19.08 26.09 16.75
CA MET A 20 -18.74 24.76 16.24
C MET A 20 -20.00 23.94 15.98
N PRO A 21 -20.11 23.23 14.84
CA PRO A 21 -21.23 22.31 14.60
C PRO A 21 -21.16 21.14 15.57
N TYR A 22 -22.25 20.95 16.32
CA TYR A 22 -22.38 19.91 17.32
C TYR A 22 -23.33 18.80 16.88
N ILE A 23 -24.55 19.18 16.48
CA ILE A 23 -25.52 18.28 15.86
C ILE A 23 -25.66 18.70 14.41
N ILE A 24 -25.55 17.72 13.51
CA ILE A 24 -25.81 17.87 12.08
C ILE A 24 -26.85 16.81 11.73
N ARG A 25 -27.98 17.24 11.16
CA ARG A 25 -29.06 16.33 10.77
C ARG A 25 -29.52 16.66 9.35
N ASP A 26 -29.38 15.68 8.47
CA ASP A 26 -29.89 15.74 7.11
C ASP A 26 -31.27 15.08 7.05
N ILE A 27 -32.24 15.81 6.49
CA ILE A 27 -33.61 15.36 6.35
C ILE A 27 -33.92 15.31 4.85
N PRO A 28 -34.11 14.11 4.27
CA PRO A 28 -34.53 14.01 2.89
C PRO A 28 -35.96 14.54 2.77
N LEU A 29 -36.15 15.46 1.83
CA LEU A 29 -37.46 15.96 1.44
C LEU A 29 -37.88 15.22 0.17
N GLU A 30 -39.07 14.60 0.19
CA GLU A 30 -39.60 13.93 -0.98
C GLU A 30 -39.80 14.95 -2.11
N THR A 31 -39.47 14.54 -3.34
CA THR A 31 -39.53 15.41 -4.51
C THR A 31 -40.89 16.08 -4.61
N MET A 32 -40.87 17.42 -4.60
CA MET A 32 -42.03 18.26 -4.85
C MET A 32 -42.65 17.87 -6.19
N SER A 33 -43.76 17.13 -6.18
CA SER A 33 -44.64 17.10 -7.36
C SER A 33 -45.24 18.49 -7.50
N GLU A 34 -45.19 19.08 -8.69
CA GLU A 34 -45.38 20.52 -9.00
C GLU A 34 -46.67 21.20 -8.47
N GLU A 35 -47.59 20.47 -7.83
CA GLU A 35 -48.90 20.96 -7.39
C GLU A 35 -49.21 20.75 -5.89
N LYS A 36 -48.27 20.23 -5.08
CA LYS A 36 -48.54 19.99 -3.64
C LYS A 36 -48.10 21.17 -2.76
N SER A 37 -48.96 21.52 -1.81
CA SER A 37 -48.66 22.46 -0.73
C SER A 37 -47.38 22.09 0.03
N LEU A 38 -46.60 23.09 0.44
CA LEU A 38 -45.36 22.94 1.23
C LEU A 38 -45.63 22.63 2.72
N GLU A 39 -46.88 22.76 3.17
CA GLU A 39 -47.30 22.56 4.58
C GLU A 39 -46.87 21.20 5.19
N PRO A 40 -47.14 20.03 4.57
CA PRO A 40 -46.75 18.74 5.17
C PRO A 40 -45.23 18.58 5.31
N ILE A 41 -44.46 19.20 4.42
CA ILE A 41 -43.00 19.19 4.47
C ILE A 41 -42.51 20.04 5.64
N PHE A 42 -43.13 21.20 5.83
CA PHE A 42 -42.87 22.08 6.95
C PHE A 42 -43.23 21.47 8.30
N GLU A 43 -44.33 20.73 8.42
CA GLU A 43 -44.69 20.00 9.64
C GLU A 43 -43.67 18.91 9.98
N LYS A 44 -43.28 18.10 8.98
CA LYS A 44 -42.23 17.09 9.17
C LYS A 44 -40.92 17.72 9.63
N LEU A 45 -40.53 18.82 9.00
CA LEU A 45 -39.31 19.54 9.36
C LEU A 45 -39.38 20.13 10.78
N LEU A 46 -40.52 20.72 11.17
CA LEU A 46 -40.73 21.23 12.53
C LEU A 46 -40.64 20.13 13.58
N LEU A 47 -41.18 18.94 13.30
CA LEU A 47 -41.05 17.78 14.18
C LEU A 47 -39.59 17.36 14.37
N GLU A 48 -38.84 17.27 13.26
CA GLU A 48 -37.42 16.93 13.28
C GLU A 48 -36.57 17.98 14.01
N MET A 49 -36.94 19.27 13.90
CA MET A 49 -36.34 20.36 14.68
C MET A 49 -36.59 20.19 16.18
N LYS A 50 -37.85 19.99 16.58
CA LYS A 50 -38.22 19.76 17.99
C LYS A 50 -37.43 18.59 18.57
N LEU A 51 -37.37 17.47 17.85
CA LEU A 51 -36.60 16.30 18.28
C LEU A 51 -35.10 16.57 18.39
N SER A 52 -34.53 17.37 17.47
CA SER A 52 -33.10 17.74 17.53
C SER A 52 -32.81 18.69 18.69
N PHE A 53 -33.74 19.58 19.03
CA PHE A 53 -33.63 20.53 20.14
C PHE A 53 -33.77 19.80 21.47
N ASP A 54 -34.78 18.95 21.63
CA ASP A 54 -34.95 18.09 22.81
C ASP A 54 -33.71 17.22 23.07
N PHE A 55 -33.09 16.70 22.01
CA PHE A 55 -31.85 15.93 22.13
C PHE A 55 -30.69 16.81 22.63
N TYR A 56 -30.55 18.03 22.10
CA TYR A 56 -29.54 18.98 22.54
C TYR A 56 -29.71 19.38 24.01
N GLU A 57 -30.93 19.74 24.43
CA GLU A 57 -31.23 20.16 25.81
C GLU A 57 -31.00 19.04 26.82
N LYS A 58 -31.36 17.80 26.48
CA LYS A 58 -31.05 16.62 27.33
C LYS A 58 -29.55 16.42 27.53
N GLN A 59 -28.76 16.72 26.51
CA GLN A 59 -27.32 16.55 26.56
C GLN A 59 -26.61 17.73 27.26
N PHE A 60 -27.18 18.94 27.17
CA PHE A 60 -26.65 20.14 27.81
C PHE A 60 -27.74 20.89 28.58
N PRO A 61 -28.13 20.42 29.78
CA PRO A 61 -29.24 21.01 30.54
C PRO A 61 -29.02 22.48 30.96
N SER A 62 -27.77 22.95 30.95
CA SER A 62 -27.40 24.33 31.29
C SER A 62 -27.35 25.28 30.09
N GLU A 63 -27.53 24.77 28.86
CA GLU A 63 -27.42 25.57 27.64
C GLU A 63 -28.73 25.52 26.85
N SER A 64 -29.26 26.69 26.48
CA SER A 64 -30.39 26.83 25.57
C SER A 64 -29.93 27.21 24.17
N ILE A 65 -30.74 26.86 23.18
CA ILE A 65 -30.64 27.50 21.86
C ILE A 65 -31.38 28.83 22.00
N ASP A 66 -30.73 29.95 21.69
CA ASP A 66 -31.37 31.27 21.85
C ASP A 66 -31.89 31.85 20.53
N LYS A 67 -31.33 31.40 19.41
CA LYS A 67 -31.61 31.92 18.07
C LYS A 67 -31.46 30.85 17.00
N MET A 68 -32.34 30.91 16.01
CA MET A 68 -32.32 30.11 14.79
C MET A 68 -32.19 31.02 13.57
N ILE A 69 -31.34 30.62 12.63
CA ILE A 69 -31.19 31.29 11.33
C ILE A 69 -31.59 30.30 10.24
N ILE A 70 -32.54 30.69 9.38
CA ILE A 70 -33.01 29.87 8.27
C ILE A 70 -32.46 30.42 6.95
N TYR A 71 -31.75 29.58 6.21
CA TYR A 71 -31.38 29.80 4.82
C TYR A 71 -32.24 28.91 3.93
N SER A 72 -32.76 29.43 2.83
CA SER A 72 -33.65 28.67 1.96
C SER A 72 -33.51 29.04 0.49
N SER A 73 -33.49 28.03 -0.38
CA SER A 73 -33.72 28.21 -1.81
C SER A 73 -35.21 28.22 -2.18
N LEU A 74 -36.08 27.86 -1.25
CA LEU A 74 -37.54 27.80 -1.41
C LEU A 74 -38.22 29.06 -0.86
N PRO A 75 -39.35 29.50 -1.44
CA PRO A 75 -40.13 30.59 -0.89
C PRO A 75 -40.75 30.17 0.44
N LEU A 76 -40.33 30.80 1.53
CA LEU A 76 -40.73 30.43 2.89
C LEU A 76 -42.07 31.03 3.34
N GLY A 77 -42.60 32.04 2.64
CA GLY A 77 -43.76 32.80 3.13
C GLY A 77 -43.59 33.21 4.60
N ASN A 78 -44.60 32.92 5.43
CA ASN A 78 -44.59 33.23 6.87
C ASN A 78 -44.04 32.07 7.74
N TRP A 79 -43.38 31.08 7.14
CA TRP A 79 -42.97 29.87 7.88
C TRP A 79 -42.02 30.18 9.03
N HIS A 80 -41.12 31.15 8.87
CA HIS A 80 -40.22 31.60 9.93
C HIS A 80 -40.97 32.11 11.18
N GLU A 81 -42.11 32.77 11.01
CA GLU A 81 -42.95 33.23 12.13
C GLU A 81 -43.65 32.06 12.84
N ILE A 82 -44.13 31.08 12.07
CA ILE A 82 -44.76 29.86 12.62
C ILE A 82 -43.74 29.09 13.46
N VAL A 83 -42.54 28.88 12.93
CA VAL A 83 -41.44 28.19 13.65
C VAL A 83 -41.04 28.97 14.90
N ALA A 84 -40.97 30.31 14.82
CA ALA A 84 -40.65 31.15 15.98
C ALA A 84 -41.67 30.96 17.11
N LYS A 85 -42.95 30.94 16.77
CA LYS A 85 -44.04 30.77 17.73
C LYS A 85 -44.05 29.35 18.32
N GLU A 86 -43.88 28.34 17.48
CA GLU A 86 -43.93 26.92 17.89
C GLU A 86 -42.74 26.49 18.74
N LEU A 87 -41.54 27.01 18.46
CA LEU A 87 -40.32 26.72 19.21
C LEU A 87 -40.05 27.73 20.33
N GLN A 88 -40.87 28.77 20.47
CA GLN A 88 -40.68 29.88 21.42
C GLN A 88 -39.26 30.50 21.34
N LEU A 89 -38.76 30.68 20.11
CA LEU A 89 -37.37 31.03 19.84
C LEU A 89 -37.30 32.18 18.82
N ALA A 90 -36.27 33.01 18.91
CA ALA A 90 -35.99 34.01 17.88
C ALA A 90 -35.55 33.32 16.57
N VAL A 91 -36.36 33.43 15.52
CA VAL A 91 -36.08 32.87 14.19
C VAL A 91 -35.93 34.02 13.20
N GLU A 92 -34.81 34.05 12.48
CA GLU A 92 -34.54 35.03 11.43
C GLU A 92 -34.24 34.33 10.11
N ILE A 93 -34.68 34.92 8.99
CA ILE A 93 -34.21 34.51 7.66
C ILE A 93 -32.80 35.06 7.48
N GLY A 94 -31.86 34.17 7.19
CA GLY A 94 -30.46 34.52 7.02
C GLY A 94 -30.21 35.25 5.70
N ASP A 95 -29.58 36.42 5.80
CA ASP A 95 -28.99 37.12 4.65
C ASP A 95 -27.46 36.93 4.70
N PRO A 96 -26.88 36.10 3.81
CA PRO A 96 -25.44 35.87 3.80
C PRO A 96 -24.62 37.11 3.40
N PHE A 97 -25.24 38.12 2.80
CA PHE A 97 -24.56 39.35 2.36
C PHE A 97 -24.77 40.53 3.30
N ARG A 98 -25.38 40.30 4.46
CA ARG A 98 -25.61 41.34 5.45
C ARG A 98 -24.28 42.02 5.82
N GLY A 99 -24.17 43.31 5.51
CA GLY A 99 -22.97 44.12 5.77
C GLY A 99 -22.00 44.23 4.58
N ILE A 100 -22.33 43.68 3.42
CA ILE A 100 -21.52 43.76 2.19
C ILE A 100 -22.18 44.72 1.20
N LYS A 101 -21.38 45.61 0.59
CA LYS A 101 -21.87 46.49 -0.47
C LYS A 101 -22.03 45.69 -1.76
N ILE A 102 -23.26 45.32 -2.09
CA ILE A 102 -23.63 44.67 -3.35
C ILE A 102 -24.01 45.75 -4.37
N LYS A 103 -23.65 45.56 -5.65
CA LYS A 103 -23.84 46.55 -6.70
C LYS A 103 -25.31 46.68 -7.15
N GLU A 104 -26.07 45.58 -7.19
CA GLU A 104 -27.53 45.54 -7.48
C GLU A 104 -28.19 44.33 -6.81
N ASP A 105 -29.40 44.55 -6.26
CA ASP A 105 -30.48 43.68 -5.75
C ASP A 105 -30.25 42.41 -4.90
N VAL A 106 -31.34 42.06 -4.19
CA VAL A 106 -31.50 41.03 -3.16
C VAL A 106 -30.89 39.70 -3.57
N VAL A 107 -29.84 39.28 -2.86
CA VAL A 107 -29.20 38.01 -3.12
C VAL A 107 -29.97 36.89 -2.41
N PRO A 108 -30.31 35.77 -3.08
CA PRO A 108 -31.09 34.69 -2.48
C PRO A 108 -30.42 34.12 -1.22
N SER A 109 -31.21 33.90 -0.16
CA SER A 109 -30.73 33.29 1.09
C SER A 109 -30.09 31.90 0.89
N GLY A 110 -30.47 31.19 -0.19
CA GLY A 110 -29.89 29.89 -0.57
C GLY A 110 -28.41 29.93 -1.01
N LEU A 111 -27.79 31.10 -1.17
CA LEU A 111 -26.37 31.21 -1.54
C LEU A 111 -25.41 31.22 -0.34
N ALA A 112 -25.90 30.99 0.88
CA ALA A 112 -25.08 31.01 2.08
C ALA A 112 -23.89 30.04 2.05
N ILE A 113 -24.07 28.84 1.48
CA ILE A 113 -22.99 27.84 1.34
C ILE A 113 -21.90 28.35 0.38
N CYS A 114 -22.29 28.82 -0.80
CA CYS A 114 -21.36 29.37 -1.79
C CYS A 114 -20.61 30.58 -1.23
N PHE A 115 -21.31 31.44 -0.50
CA PHE A 115 -20.72 32.59 0.16
C PHE A 115 -19.70 32.16 1.23
N GLY A 116 -20.04 31.20 2.09
CA GLY A 116 -19.12 30.64 3.08
C GLY A 116 -17.88 30.00 2.46
N LEU A 117 -18.03 29.31 1.31
CA LEU A 117 -16.91 28.78 0.55
C LEU A 117 -16.01 29.87 -0.02
N ALA A 118 -16.58 30.97 -0.53
CA ALA A 118 -15.81 32.11 -1.03
C ALA A 118 -15.04 32.83 0.10
N LEU A 119 -15.63 32.93 1.30
CA LEU A 119 -14.98 33.51 2.47
C LEU A 119 -13.70 32.78 2.88
N ARG A 120 -13.60 31.47 2.60
CA ARG A 120 -12.38 30.69 2.88
C ARG A 120 -11.12 31.26 2.23
N GLY A 121 -11.25 31.96 1.09
CA GLY A 121 -10.11 32.61 0.42
C GLY A 121 -9.76 34.00 0.97
N ILE A 122 -10.59 34.56 1.85
CA ILE A 122 -10.48 35.95 2.33
C ILE A 122 -10.17 36.00 3.82
N THR A 123 -10.77 35.08 4.60
CA THR A 123 -10.66 35.04 6.06
C THR A 123 -10.12 33.69 6.51
N ASP A 124 -9.28 33.69 7.55
CA ASP A 124 -8.86 32.46 8.21
C ASP A 124 -10.05 31.86 8.99
N PRO A 125 -10.54 30.68 8.60
CA PRO A 125 -11.65 30.06 9.30
C PRO A 125 -11.18 29.55 10.67
N TYR A 126 -12.06 29.59 11.68
CA TYR A 126 -11.78 29.03 13.01
C TYR A 126 -11.46 27.52 12.94
N ILE A 127 -12.06 26.81 11.98
CA ILE A 127 -11.69 25.45 11.60
C ILE A 127 -11.43 25.42 10.10
N ASP A 128 -10.21 25.06 9.69
CA ASP A 128 -9.89 24.81 8.27
C ASP A 128 -9.91 23.31 7.97
N LEU A 129 -10.98 22.85 7.31
CA LEU A 129 -11.10 21.47 6.81
C LEU A 129 -10.75 21.42 5.32
N ASN A 130 -9.54 21.00 4.99
CA ASN A 130 -9.11 20.78 3.61
C ASN A 130 -8.94 19.29 3.32
N LEU A 131 -10.01 18.66 2.82
CA LEU A 131 -10.01 17.26 2.42
C LEU A 131 -9.03 16.93 1.27
N TYR A 132 -8.59 17.96 0.53
CA TYR A 132 -7.68 17.81 -0.61
C TYR A 132 -6.19 17.95 -0.24
N LYS A 133 -5.89 18.44 0.97
CA LYS A 133 -4.51 18.71 1.42
C LYS A 133 -3.66 17.45 1.44
N GLU A 134 -4.23 16.30 1.81
CA GLU A 134 -3.51 15.02 1.84
C GLU A 134 -3.14 14.52 0.44
N GLN A 135 -4.03 14.67 -0.54
CA GLN A 135 -3.75 14.24 -1.92
C GLN A 135 -2.64 15.09 -2.57
N PHE A 136 -2.60 16.39 -2.27
CA PHE A 136 -1.57 17.29 -2.79
C PHE A 136 -0.19 17.03 -2.16
N LEU A 137 -0.14 16.63 -0.88
CA LEU A 137 1.10 16.27 -0.21
C LEU A 137 1.74 15.04 -0.86
N VAL A 138 0.96 14.05 -1.30
CA VAL A 138 1.48 12.87 -2.01
C VAL A 138 2.11 13.27 -3.35
N HIS A 139 1.47 14.16 -4.11
CA HIS A 139 2.03 14.65 -5.37
C HIS A 139 3.30 15.46 -5.17
N LYS A 140 3.30 16.39 -4.22
CA LYS A 140 4.46 17.23 -3.90
C LYS A 140 5.64 16.40 -3.39
N ARG A 141 5.38 15.33 -2.62
CA ARG A 141 6.41 14.41 -2.13
C ARG A 141 7.07 13.62 -3.27
N LYS A 142 6.31 13.21 -4.29
CA LYS A 142 6.88 12.55 -5.49
C LYS A 142 7.81 13.47 -6.27
N GLU A 143 7.44 14.73 -6.44
CA GLU A 143 8.27 15.71 -7.17
C GLU A 143 9.57 16.00 -6.42
N ILE A 144 9.50 16.18 -5.10
CA ILE A 144 10.68 16.38 -4.25
C ILE A 144 11.57 15.12 -4.27
N PHE A 145 10.99 13.93 -4.18
CA PHE A 145 11.73 12.67 -4.24
C PHE A 145 12.49 12.50 -5.57
N LEU A 146 11.84 12.79 -6.71
CA LEU A 146 12.47 12.75 -8.02
C LEU A 146 13.64 13.74 -8.12
N LYS A 147 13.47 14.98 -7.64
CA LYS A 147 14.54 15.99 -7.64
C LYS A 147 15.74 15.55 -6.79
N VAL A 148 15.50 14.94 -5.63
CA VAL A 148 16.56 14.40 -4.76
C VAL A 148 17.29 13.26 -5.45
N LEU A 149 16.57 12.28 -6.01
CA LEU A 149 17.14 11.13 -6.70
C LEU A 149 18.02 11.55 -7.89
N PHE A 150 17.56 12.52 -8.70
CA PHE A 150 18.35 13.05 -9.80
C PHE A 150 19.61 13.80 -9.31
N SER A 151 19.52 14.55 -8.22
CA SER A 151 20.68 15.24 -7.64
C SER A 151 21.72 14.24 -7.13
N GLU A 152 21.28 13.18 -6.46
CA GLU A 152 22.16 12.15 -5.90
C GLU A 152 22.83 11.34 -7.02
N ALA A 153 22.07 10.97 -8.05
CA ALA A 153 22.60 10.31 -9.23
C ALA A 153 23.64 11.18 -9.96
N SER A 154 23.40 12.49 -10.07
CA SER A 154 24.34 13.43 -10.69
C SER A 154 25.66 13.51 -9.91
N VAL A 155 25.59 13.58 -8.58
CA VAL A 155 26.78 13.58 -7.71
C VAL A 155 27.56 12.27 -7.85
N ALA A 156 26.88 11.13 -7.85
CA ALA A 156 27.51 9.83 -8.01
C ALA A 156 28.25 9.69 -9.36
N VAL A 157 27.63 10.15 -10.46
CA VAL A 157 28.25 10.16 -11.79
C VAL A 157 29.49 11.05 -11.82
N LEU A 158 29.42 12.24 -11.20
CA LEU A 158 30.55 13.16 -11.12
C LEU A 158 31.72 12.55 -10.34
N LEU A 159 31.43 11.86 -9.22
CA LEU A 159 32.41 11.13 -8.44
C LEU A 159 33.09 10.01 -9.26
N LEU A 160 32.32 9.24 -10.02
CA LEU A 160 32.86 8.19 -10.90
C LEU A 160 33.77 8.77 -11.99
N ILE A 161 33.45 9.94 -12.54
CA ILE A 161 34.30 10.63 -13.52
C ILE A 161 35.63 11.06 -12.88
N ILE A 162 35.59 11.63 -11.67
CA ILE A 162 36.78 12.03 -10.93
C ILE A 162 37.67 10.83 -10.62
N ILE A 163 37.09 9.72 -10.13
CA ILE A 163 37.82 8.48 -9.86
C ILE A 163 38.46 7.95 -11.14
N LYS A 164 37.74 7.93 -12.27
CA LYS A 164 38.27 7.50 -13.56
C LYS A 164 39.47 8.36 -14.00
N LEU A 165 39.39 9.67 -13.84
CA LEU A 165 40.49 10.59 -14.16
C LEU A 165 41.73 10.35 -13.27
N LEU A 166 41.53 10.12 -11.98
CA LEU A 166 42.61 9.79 -11.05
C LEU A 166 43.27 8.45 -11.41
N CYS A 167 42.48 7.42 -11.69
CA CYS A 167 42.98 6.12 -12.13
C CYS A 167 43.75 6.21 -13.46
N MET A 168 43.26 6.96 -14.44
CA MET A 168 43.97 7.16 -15.71
C MET A 168 45.31 7.87 -15.51
N ARG A 169 45.38 8.89 -14.63
CA ARG A 169 46.66 9.54 -14.30
C ARG A 169 47.64 8.61 -13.60
N GLY A 170 47.16 7.75 -12.70
CA GLY A 170 47.99 6.76 -12.01
C GLY A 170 48.48 5.65 -12.93
N MET A 171 47.64 5.19 -13.87
CA MET A 171 47.98 4.10 -14.80
C MET A 171 48.81 4.56 -16.01
N ALA A 172 48.73 5.83 -16.41
CA ALA A 172 49.50 6.38 -17.53
C ALA A 172 51.01 6.06 -17.49
N PRO A 173 51.74 6.26 -16.37
CA PRO A 173 53.16 5.90 -16.30
C PRO A 173 53.37 4.38 -16.40
N LEU A 174 52.53 3.56 -15.78
CA LEU A 174 52.63 2.10 -15.90
C LEU A 174 52.37 1.60 -17.33
N THR A 175 51.40 2.19 -18.03
CA THR A 175 51.15 1.86 -19.43
C THR A 175 52.30 2.31 -20.32
N ASN A 176 52.93 3.44 -20.02
CA ASN A 176 54.10 3.92 -20.75
C ASN A 176 55.32 3.04 -20.49
N GLU A 177 55.55 2.60 -19.25
CA GLU A 177 56.61 1.65 -18.90
C GLU A 177 56.37 0.27 -19.53
N LEU A 178 55.11 -0.22 -19.52
CA LEU A 178 54.75 -1.48 -20.17
C LEU A 178 54.97 -1.41 -21.68
N ASN A 179 54.54 -0.32 -22.34
CA ASN A 179 54.75 -0.12 -23.77
C ASN A 179 56.22 0.05 -24.10
N ARG A 180 56.98 0.77 -23.26
CA ARG A 180 58.44 0.91 -23.41
C ARG A 180 59.12 -0.46 -23.29
N THR A 181 58.79 -1.22 -22.27
CA THR A 181 59.30 -2.59 -22.06
C THR A 181 58.92 -3.52 -23.21
N LEU A 182 57.69 -3.43 -23.73
CA LEU A 182 57.27 -4.20 -24.91
C LEU A 182 58.02 -3.79 -26.18
N SER A 183 58.36 -2.51 -26.34
CA SER A 183 59.11 -1.99 -27.48
C SER A 183 60.62 -2.28 -27.40
N GLU A 184 61.19 -2.33 -26.19
CA GLU A 184 62.59 -2.64 -25.92
C GLU A 184 62.86 -4.16 -25.90
N ARG A 185 61.82 -4.99 -25.78
CA ARG A 185 61.97 -6.43 -25.98
C ARG A 185 62.50 -6.66 -27.40
N PRO A 186 63.67 -7.30 -27.56
CA PRO A 186 64.13 -7.67 -28.88
C PRO A 186 63.03 -8.54 -29.50
N LYS A 187 62.56 -8.15 -30.69
CA LYS A 187 61.71 -8.99 -31.55
C LYS A 187 62.56 -10.20 -31.99
N LYS A 188 62.97 -11.04 -31.05
CA LYS A 188 63.39 -12.40 -31.34
C LYS A 188 62.15 -13.05 -31.90
N GLY A 189 62.13 -13.27 -33.21
CA GLY A 189 61.16 -14.15 -33.84
C GLY A 189 61.16 -15.42 -33.01
N VAL A 190 60.05 -15.66 -32.30
CA VAL A 190 59.85 -16.86 -31.52
C VAL A 190 59.68 -17.97 -32.56
N SER A 191 60.80 -18.54 -32.98
CA SER A 191 60.87 -19.96 -33.27
C SER A 191 60.36 -20.64 -32.00
N VAL A 192 59.07 -20.97 -32.02
CA VAL A 192 58.42 -21.77 -30.98
C VAL A 192 59.16 -23.11 -31.00
N LYS A 193 60.17 -23.26 -30.14
CA LYS A 193 60.52 -24.59 -29.65
C LYS A 193 59.30 -25.06 -28.86
N SER A 194 58.51 -25.84 -29.57
CA SER A 194 57.29 -26.51 -29.17
C SER A 194 57.60 -27.58 -28.13
N ASP A 195 57.79 -27.18 -26.87
CA ASP A 195 57.89 -28.13 -25.75
C ASP A 195 56.54 -28.39 -25.08
N LYS A 196 55.46 -27.75 -25.53
CA LYS A 196 54.10 -28.17 -25.17
C LYS A 196 53.42 -28.78 -26.38
N SER A 197 53.27 -30.10 -26.33
CA SER A 197 52.54 -30.89 -27.32
C SER A 197 51.19 -30.25 -27.62
N ILE A 198 50.79 -30.25 -28.89
CA ILE A 198 49.46 -29.81 -29.35
C ILE A 198 48.34 -30.49 -28.52
N GLU A 199 48.58 -31.68 -27.99
CA GLU A 199 47.67 -32.40 -27.09
C GLU A 199 47.47 -31.71 -25.73
N GLU A 200 48.49 -31.05 -25.17
CA GLU A 200 48.36 -30.31 -23.91
C GLU A 200 47.50 -29.06 -24.08
N LEU A 201 47.68 -28.35 -25.21
CA LEU A 201 46.82 -27.22 -25.58
C LEU A 201 45.37 -27.67 -25.81
N GLY A 202 45.17 -28.83 -26.44
CA GLY A 202 43.84 -29.44 -26.59
C GLY A 202 43.19 -29.79 -25.25
N ARG A 203 43.97 -30.34 -24.31
CA ARG A 203 43.51 -30.63 -22.94
C ARG A 203 43.09 -29.38 -22.18
N ILE A 204 43.92 -28.33 -22.22
CA ILE A 204 43.61 -27.07 -21.54
C ILE A 204 42.36 -26.42 -22.14
N LYS A 205 42.19 -26.46 -23.47
CA LYS A 205 40.99 -25.94 -24.13
C LYS A 205 39.73 -26.71 -23.67
N ASN A 206 39.77 -28.04 -23.70
CA ASN A 206 38.64 -28.86 -23.26
C ASN A 206 38.32 -28.62 -21.77
N GLU A 207 39.32 -28.42 -20.92
CA GLU A 207 39.12 -28.08 -19.51
C GLU A 207 38.44 -26.71 -19.35
N MET A 208 38.89 -25.70 -20.10
CA MET A 208 38.32 -24.35 -20.07
C MET A 208 36.88 -24.32 -20.62
N ASP A 209 36.61 -25.04 -21.71
CA ASP A 209 35.26 -25.18 -22.26
C ASP A 209 34.34 -25.90 -21.26
N SER A 210 34.83 -26.94 -20.56
CA SER A 210 34.08 -27.62 -19.51
C SER A 210 33.77 -26.68 -18.33
N LYS A 211 34.75 -25.87 -17.90
CA LYS A 211 34.55 -24.86 -16.85
C LYS A 211 33.57 -23.78 -17.27
N LYS A 212 33.62 -23.35 -18.53
CA LYS A 212 32.69 -22.36 -19.07
C LYS A 212 31.26 -22.88 -19.05
N VAL A 213 31.02 -24.10 -19.55
CA VAL A 213 29.70 -24.74 -19.52
C VAL A 213 29.20 -24.89 -18.07
N LEU A 214 30.09 -25.26 -17.15
CA LEU A 214 29.76 -25.34 -15.73
C LEU A 214 29.34 -23.97 -15.15
N MET A 215 30.10 -22.90 -15.43
CA MET A 215 29.77 -21.54 -14.99
C MET A 215 28.46 -21.05 -15.60
N GLU A 216 28.25 -21.27 -16.89
CA GLU A 216 27.00 -20.91 -17.58
C GLU A 216 25.81 -21.66 -16.98
N ASN A 217 25.96 -22.93 -16.61
CA ASN A 217 24.92 -23.71 -15.94
C ASN A 217 24.65 -23.22 -14.51
N ILE A 218 25.66 -22.83 -13.74
CA ILE A 218 25.48 -22.27 -12.40
C ILE A 218 24.77 -20.91 -12.46
N VAL A 219 25.18 -20.04 -13.39
CA VAL A 219 24.60 -18.70 -13.52
C VAL A 219 23.16 -18.77 -14.06
N SER A 220 22.91 -19.61 -15.07
CA SER A 220 21.60 -19.73 -15.71
C SER A 220 20.58 -20.49 -14.86
N ASN A 221 21.04 -21.41 -14.00
CA ASN A 221 20.18 -22.21 -13.13
C ASN A 221 20.22 -21.80 -11.66
N LYS A 222 20.70 -20.59 -11.33
CA LYS A 222 20.54 -20.02 -9.99
C LYS A 222 19.04 -19.98 -9.66
N THR A 223 18.59 -20.95 -8.87
CA THR A 223 17.21 -20.95 -8.40
C THR A 223 17.11 -19.94 -7.27
N ASN A 224 16.33 -18.88 -7.48
CA ASN A 224 16.10 -17.87 -6.45
C ASN A 224 15.34 -18.52 -5.29
N PHE A 225 16.07 -18.88 -4.25
CA PHE A 225 15.50 -19.51 -3.06
C PHE A 225 14.40 -18.63 -2.42
N THR A 226 14.48 -17.30 -2.60
CA THR A 226 13.48 -16.33 -2.17
C THR A 226 12.07 -16.61 -2.72
N SER A 227 11.92 -16.98 -3.99
CA SER A 227 10.57 -17.19 -4.54
C SER A 227 9.94 -18.49 -4.02
N ARG A 228 10.76 -19.50 -3.71
CA ARG A 228 10.33 -20.72 -3.01
C ARG A 228 9.88 -20.43 -1.58
N LEU A 229 10.58 -19.55 -0.87
CA LEU A 229 10.18 -19.11 0.48
C LEU A 229 8.86 -18.34 0.45
N GLU A 230 8.66 -17.50 -0.57
CA GLU A 230 7.41 -16.75 -0.74
C GLU A 230 6.22 -17.69 -0.98
N ASP A 231 6.39 -18.67 -1.88
CA ASP A 231 5.38 -19.70 -2.11
C ASP A 231 5.12 -20.52 -0.84
N LEU A 232 6.18 -20.93 -0.14
CA LEU A 232 6.05 -21.67 1.11
C LEU A 232 5.24 -20.88 2.14
N ALA A 233 5.54 -19.60 2.35
CA ALA A 233 4.81 -18.74 3.27
C ALA A 233 3.32 -18.59 2.89
N LYS A 234 2.99 -18.54 1.59
CA LYS A 234 1.60 -18.46 1.10
C LYS A 234 0.80 -19.75 1.34
N PHE A 235 1.45 -20.91 1.31
CA PHE A 235 0.77 -22.20 1.38
C PHE A 235 0.80 -22.87 2.76
N VAL A 236 1.56 -22.34 3.72
CA VAL A 236 1.55 -22.82 5.12
C VAL A 236 0.19 -22.47 5.76
N PRO A 237 -0.60 -23.47 6.18
CA PRO A 237 -1.85 -23.23 6.89
C PRO A 237 -1.61 -22.83 8.35
N ASP A 238 -2.61 -22.20 8.98
CA ASP A 238 -2.53 -21.67 10.34
C ASP A 238 -2.21 -22.73 11.42
N ASN A 239 -2.47 -24.00 11.13
CA ASN A 239 -2.22 -25.13 12.02
C ASN A 239 -0.87 -25.83 11.78
N ILE A 240 0.03 -25.27 10.98
CA ILE A 240 1.37 -25.81 10.71
C ILE A 240 2.44 -24.76 11.07
N TRP A 241 3.47 -25.20 11.79
CA TRP A 241 4.65 -24.41 12.10
C TRP A 241 5.90 -25.07 11.53
N LEU A 242 6.68 -24.33 10.77
CA LEU A 242 7.95 -24.79 10.21
C LEU A 242 9.09 -24.55 11.20
N THR A 243 9.96 -25.54 11.37
CA THR A 243 11.06 -25.49 12.35
C THR A 243 12.41 -25.52 11.68
N GLU A 244 12.53 -26.29 10.61
CA GLU A 244 13.78 -26.45 9.88
C GLU A 244 13.47 -26.46 8.39
N LEU A 245 14.27 -25.73 7.64
CA LEU A 245 14.25 -25.78 6.21
C LEU A 245 15.70 -25.88 5.72
N SER A 246 15.99 -26.94 4.98
CA SER A 246 17.29 -27.18 4.37
C SER A 246 17.16 -27.29 2.86
N PHE A 247 17.94 -26.50 2.13
CA PHE A 247 18.04 -26.55 0.68
C PHE A 247 19.48 -26.80 0.27
N GLU A 248 19.70 -27.88 -0.48
CA GLU A 248 21.01 -28.31 -0.95
C GLU A 248 21.00 -28.47 -2.47
N GLU A 249 22.00 -27.89 -3.13
CA GLU A 249 22.32 -28.13 -4.54
C GLU A 249 23.67 -28.86 -4.60
N LEU A 250 23.65 -30.11 -5.06
CA LEU A 250 24.83 -30.97 -5.15
C LEU A 250 25.11 -31.31 -6.61
N LEU A 251 26.35 -31.08 -7.05
CA LEU A 251 26.80 -31.55 -8.36
C LEU A 251 26.83 -33.09 -8.38
N ASP A 252 26.32 -33.70 -9.44
CA ASP A 252 26.40 -35.14 -9.60
C ASP A 252 27.87 -35.55 -9.80
N ARG A 253 28.39 -36.42 -8.93
CA ARG A 253 29.77 -36.91 -9.00
C ARG A 253 30.08 -37.63 -10.31
N LYS A 254 29.07 -38.18 -10.99
CA LYS A 254 29.24 -38.88 -12.28
C LYS A 254 29.07 -37.96 -13.49
N ASP A 255 28.40 -36.82 -13.31
CA ASP A 255 28.03 -35.93 -14.40
C ASP A 255 27.99 -34.49 -13.89
N VAL A 256 29.11 -33.79 -14.03
CA VAL A 256 29.30 -32.42 -13.53
C VAL A 256 28.34 -31.42 -14.18
N SER A 257 27.66 -31.82 -15.26
CA SER A 257 26.62 -31.01 -15.91
C SER A 257 25.25 -31.09 -15.22
N LYS A 258 25.05 -32.03 -14.28
CA LYS A 258 23.78 -32.22 -13.55
C LYS A 258 23.88 -31.75 -12.11
N VAL A 259 22.82 -31.07 -11.64
CA VAL A 259 22.76 -30.44 -10.33
C VAL A 259 21.59 -31.02 -9.55
N ARG A 260 21.86 -32.01 -8.70
CA ARG A 260 20.82 -32.60 -7.85
C ARG A 260 20.36 -31.59 -6.82
N ARG A 261 19.05 -31.43 -6.70
CA ARG A 261 18.43 -30.51 -5.74
C ARG A 261 17.69 -31.30 -4.68
N LYS A 262 17.86 -30.89 -3.44
CA LYS A 262 17.18 -31.46 -2.27
C LYS A 262 16.64 -30.32 -1.42
N LEU A 263 15.34 -30.39 -1.11
CA LEU A 263 14.70 -29.48 -0.16
C LEU A 263 14.01 -30.33 0.92
N SER A 264 14.48 -30.20 2.16
CA SER A 264 13.85 -30.79 3.34
C SER A 264 13.11 -29.69 4.11
N ILE A 265 11.85 -29.97 4.43
CA ILE A 265 10.97 -29.10 5.21
C ILE A 265 10.51 -29.91 6.42
N LYS A 266 10.87 -29.43 7.61
CA LYS A 266 10.41 -30.01 8.87
C LYS A 266 9.57 -29.02 9.65
N GLY A 267 8.62 -29.56 10.41
CA GLY A 267 7.73 -28.76 11.21
C GLY A 267 6.85 -29.57 12.12
N TYR A 268 5.89 -28.87 12.73
CA TYR A 268 4.85 -29.40 13.58
C TYR A 268 3.48 -29.06 13.01
N CYS A 269 2.50 -29.94 13.17
CA CYS A 269 1.11 -29.67 12.87
C CYS A 269 0.23 -29.84 14.12
N LEU A 270 -0.69 -28.91 14.33
CA LEU A 270 -1.74 -29.03 15.34
C LEU A 270 -2.89 -29.89 14.80
N ILE A 271 -3.24 -30.92 15.55
CA ILE A 271 -4.26 -31.89 15.19
C ILE A 271 -5.53 -31.58 15.98
N GLU A 272 -6.56 -31.11 15.29
CA GLU A 272 -7.90 -30.95 15.87
C GLU A 272 -8.51 -32.33 16.20
N LYS A 273 -9.45 -32.37 17.15
CA LYS A 273 -9.95 -33.62 17.75
C LYS A 273 -10.52 -34.66 16.76
N ASN A 274 -10.85 -34.25 15.53
CA ASN A 274 -11.52 -35.09 14.51
C ASN A 274 -10.74 -35.27 13.20
N LEU A 275 -9.53 -34.73 13.07
CA LEU A 275 -8.74 -34.84 11.84
C LEU A 275 -7.58 -35.83 12.02
N ASN A 276 -7.32 -36.64 10.98
CA ASN A 276 -6.14 -37.49 10.95
C ASN A 276 -4.90 -36.65 10.59
N GLU A 277 -3.80 -36.88 11.29
CA GLU A 277 -2.54 -36.16 11.11
C GLU A 277 -1.99 -36.27 9.69
N THR A 278 -2.14 -37.45 9.08
CA THR A 278 -1.73 -37.72 7.70
C THR A 278 -2.51 -36.88 6.70
N ASP A 279 -3.78 -36.58 6.97
CA ASP A 279 -4.64 -35.85 6.03
C ASP A 279 -4.27 -34.37 5.98
N VAL A 280 -3.96 -33.79 7.14
CA VAL A 280 -3.46 -32.41 7.23
C VAL A 280 -2.14 -32.26 6.47
N ILE A 281 -1.19 -33.17 6.70
CA ILE A 281 0.12 -33.17 6.04
C ILE A 281 -0.01 -33.44 4.53
N ASN A 282 -0.86 -34.39 4.12
CA ASN A 282 -1.12 -34.67 2.71
C ASN A 282 -1.76 -33.47 2.00
N ASN A 283 -2.70 -32.79 2.63
CA ASN A 283 -3.31 -31.58 2.07
C ASN A 283 -2.29 -30.45 1.91
N PHE A 284 -1.40 -30.28 2.90
CA PHE A 284 -0.29 -29.34 2.80
C PHE A 284 0.66 -29.73 1.66
N LEU A 285 1.03 -31.01 1.54
CA LEU A 285 1.85 -31.54 0.46
C LEU A 285 1.25 -31.27 -0.93
N ILE A 286 -0.06 -31.47 -1.09
CA ILE A 286 -0.78 -31.21 -2.35
C ILE A 286 -0.72 -29.73 -2.70
N LYS A 287 -0.87 -28.82 -1.73
CA LYS A 287 -0.72 -27.37 -1.95
C LYS A 287 0.71 -27.03 -2.39
N LEU A 288 1.73 -27.57 -1.72
CA LEU A 288 3.13 -27.36 -2.10
C LEU A 288 3.47 -27.91 -3.49
N LYS A 289 2.89 -29.05 -3.89
CA LYS A 289 3.06 -29.60 -5.25
C LYS A 289 2.48 -28.72 -6.35
N LYS A 290 1.43 -27.93 -6.03
CA LYS A 290 0.81 -26.97 -6.94
C LYS A 290 1.59 -25.64 -7.02
N ALA A 291 2.50 -25.38 -6.08
CA ALA A 291 3.35 -24.20 -6.09
C ALA A 291 4.43 -24.36 -7.17
N ASN A 292 4.34 -23.52 -8.22
CA ASN A 292 5.20 -23.64 -9.40
C ASN A 292 6.69 -23.53 -9.04
N ASP A 293 7.06 -22.63 -8.12
CA ASP A 293 8.47 -22.39 -7.81
C ASP A 293 9.05 -23.46 -6.88
N ILE A 294 8.26 -24.04 -5.99
CA ILE A 294 8.70 -25.16 -5.15
C ILE A 294 8.94 -26.40 -6.01
N ASN A 295 8.05 -26.69 -6.96
CA ASN A 295 8.17 -27.87 -7.81
C ASN A 295 9.22 -27.71 -8.93
N LYS A 296 9.66 -26.48 -9.22
CA LYS A 296 10.66 -26.21 -10.26
C LYS A 296 11.96 -26.95 -9.97
N GLY A 297 12.30 -27.94 -10.82
CA GLY A 297 13.51 -28.76 -10.64
C GLY A 297 13.44 -29.80 -9.52
N MET A 298 12.26 -30.09 -8.96
CA MET A 298 12.06 -31.08 -7.88
C MET A 298 10.89 -32.01 -8.20
N LYS A 299 11.13 -33.03 -9.04
CA LYS A 299 10.07 -33.89 -9.58
C LYS A 299 9.48 -34.88 -8.58
N LYS A 300 10.22 -35.22 -7.53
CA LYS A 300 9.84 -36.22 -6.54
C LYS A 300 9.60 -35.56 -5.21
N VAL A 301 8.53 -35.98 -4.53
CA VAL A 301 8.18 -35.46 -3.22
C VAL A 301 7.66 -36.60 -2.36
N ASP A 302 8.32 -36.80 -1.23
CA ASP A 302 8.06 -37.90 -0.30
C ASP A 302 7.88 -37.34 1.12
N ILE A 303 6.96 -37.92 1.89
CA ILE A 303 6.87 -37.69 3.33
C ILE A 303 7.84 -38.68 3.99
N VAL A 304 8.89 -38.17 4.62
CA VAL A 304 9.97 -38.99 5.19
C VAL A 304 9.56 -39.53 6.55
N SER A 305 8.96 -38.69 7.39
CA SER A 305 8.54 -39.06 8.73
C SER A 305 7.31 -38.28 9.17
N VAL A 306 6.49 -38.93 10.00
CA VAL A 306 5.40 -38.33 10.77
C VAL A 306 5.44 -38.97 12.15
N GLU A 307 5.72 -38.19 13.17
CA GLU A 307 5.89 -38.66 14.55
C GLU A 307 4.96 -37.88 15.48
N ARG A 308 4.13 -38.58 16.26
CA ARG A 308 3.29 -37.95 17.28
C ARG A 308 4.16 -37.47 18.43
N LYS A 309 3.98 -36.21 18.83
CA LYS A 309 4.56 -35.66 20.05
C LYS A 309 3.47 -35.45 21.11
N GLU A 310 3.90 -35.31 22.36
CA GLU A 310 3.02 -35.16 23.53
C GLU A 310 2.01 -34.01 23.39
N GLU A 311 0.91 -34.14 24.12
CA GLU A 311 -0.21 -33.20 24.13
C GLU A 311 0.25 -31.86 24.74
N ILE A 312 0.16 -30.79 23.96
CA ILE A 312 0.39 -29.43 24.45
C ILE A 312 -0.97 -28.90 24.94
N GLU A 313 -1.00 -27.91 25.85
CA GLU A 313 -2.24 -27.30 26.39
C GLU A 313 -3.30 -26.92 25.33
N LYS A 314 -2.89 -26.71 24.07
CA LYS A 314 -3.77 -26.34 22.94
C LYS A 314 -4.16 -27.50 22.01
N GLY A 315 -3.72 -28.73 22.26
CA GLY A 315 -4.08 -29.92 21.48
C GLY A 315 -2.93 -30.88 21.19
N ARG A 316 -3.22 -31.93 20.41
CA ARG A 316 -2.24 -32.93 19.98
C ARG A 316 -1.37 -32.37 18.85
N VAL A 317 -0.08 -32.66 18.89
CA VAL A 317 0.90 -32.19 17.89
C VAL A 317 1.61 -33.37 17.25
N ALA A 318 1.83 -33.33 15.94
CA ALA A 318 2.74 -34.25 15.26
C ALA A 318 3.86 -33.49 14.55
N SER A 319 5.10 -34.00 14.64
CA SER A 319 6.20 -33.57 13.78
C SER A 319 6.15 -34.26 12.43
N PHE A 320 6.57 -33.54 11.39
CA PHE A 320 6.69 -34.09 10.04
C PHE A 320 8.00 -33.67 9.37
N GLU A 321 8.45 -34.49 8.41
CA GLU A 321 9.49 -34.15 7.44
C GLU A 321 9.00 -34.45 6.02
N ILE A 322 9.04 -33.43 5.16
CA ILE A 322 8.74 -33.54 3.73
C ILE A 322 10.04 -33.32 2.95
N LEU A 323 10.33 -34.22 2.01
CA LEU A 323 11.51 -34.17 1.18
C LEU A 323 11.14 -34.03 -0.30
N PHE A 324 11.61 -32.95 -0.91
CA PHE A 324 11.57 -32.73 -2.35
C PHE A 324 12.94 -33.07 -2.95
N THR A 325 12.94 -33.87 -4.01
CA THR A 325 14.16 -34.22 -4.75
C THR A 325 13.98 -34.04 -6.25
N GLY A 326 15.05 -33.61 -6.92
CA GLY A 326 15.07 -33.52 -8.38
C GLY A 326 16.46 -33.41 -8.99
N PRO A 327 16.52 -33.54 -10.32
CA PRO A 327 17.76 -33.52 -11.09
C PRO A 327 18.41 -32.15 -11.24
#